data_AF-A0AAW6PZD4-F1
#
_entry.id   AF-A0AAW6PZD4-F1
#
_cell.length_a   1.000
_cell.length_b   1.000
_cell.length_c   1.000
_cell.angle_alpha   90.00
_cell.angle_beta   90.00
_cell.angle_gamma   90.00
#
_symmetry.space_group_name_H-M   'P 1'
#
loop_
_entity.id
_entity.type
_entity.pdbx_description
1 polymer ?
#
loop_
_entity_poly.entity_id
_entity_poly.type
_entity_poly.pdbx_seq_one_letter_code
_entity_poly.pdbx_strand_id
1 'polypeptide(L)' 'MDDKIAVHVKGVDYSVNADDSKMHVTLDIDIFEKPQLDNMKLVEKLARKVNEIKL' A
#
# COMPACT_ATOMS: atom_id res chain seq x y z
N MET A 1 7.13 -22.07 -6.84
CA MET A 1 6.95 -21.06 -7.91
C MET A 1 7.05 -19.71 -7.24
N ASP A 2 7.66 -18.72 -7.88
CA ASP A 2 7.68 -17.35 -7.33
C ASP A 2 6.25 -16.82 -7.37
N ASP A 3 5.50 -16.95 -6.27
CA ASP A 3 4.14 -16.41 -6.10
C ASP A 3 4.19 -14.87 -5.92
N LYS A 4 5.10 -14.22 -6.66
CA LYS A 4 5.32 -12.78 -6.61
C LYS A 4 4.34 -12.13 -7.56
N ILE A 5 3.37 -11.46 -6.98
CA ILE A 5 2.45 -10.60 -7.71
C ILE A 5 3.24 -9.40 -8.24
N ALA A 6 3.08 -9.12 -9.53
CA ALA A 6 3.65 -7.93 -10.14
C ALA A 6 2.91 -6.69 -9.64
N VAL A 7 3.62 -5.82 -8.93
CA VAL A 7 3.11 -4.55 -8.42
C VAL A 7 3.93 -3.42 -9.05
N HIS A 8 3.25 -2.37 -9.49
CA HIS A 8 3.87 -1.16 -9.97
C HIS A 8 3.44 0.03 -9.11
N VAL A 9 4.43 0.74 -8.58
CA VAL A 9 4.20 1.97 -7.82
C VAL A 9 4.06 3.10 -8.83
N LYS A 10 2.86 3.67 -8.93
CA LYS A 10 2.56 4.81 -9.80
C LYS A 10 3.08 6.11 -9.23
N GLY A 11 3.03 6.25 -7.92
CA GLY A 11 3.41 7.47 -7.24
C GLY A 11 3.45 7.32 -5.74
N VAL A 12 4.20 8.23 -5.11
CA VAL A 12 4.21 8.41 -3.66
C VAL A 12 3.93 9.88 -3.39
N ASP A 13 2.85 10.15 -2.68
CA ASP A 13 2.48 11.49 -2.26
C ASP A 13 2.71 11.66 -0.76
N TYR A 14 3.23 12.82 -0.42
CA TYR A 14 3.54 13.21 0.95
C TYR A 14 2.75 14.46 1.30
N SER A 15 1.93 14.37 2.34
CA SER A 15 1.30 15.55 2.92
C SER A 15 1.72 15.69 4.38
N VAL A 16 2.04 16.93 4.73
CA VAL A 16 2.41 17.32 6.09
C VAL A 16 1.42 18.38 6.50
N ASN A 17 0.54 18.04 7.45
CA ASN A 17 -0.35 19.01 8.05
C ASN A 17 0.37 19.64 9.24
N ALA A 18 0.42 20.97 9.31
CA ALA A 18 1.15 21.68 10.36
C ALA A 18 0.59 21.38 11.78
N ASP A 19 -0.68 21.00 11.87
CA ASP A 19 -1.36 20.63 13.11
C ASP A 19 -1.27 19.14 13.46
N ASP A 20 -0.78 18.31 12.53
CA ASP A 20 -0.60 16.88 12.75
C ASP A 20 0.89 16.59 12.93
N SER A 21 1.26 15.94 14.02
CA SER A 21 2.65 15.53 14.28
C SER A 21 3.07 14.31 13.42
N LYS A 22 2.22 13.92 12.47
CA LYS A 22 2.39 12.77 11.59
C LYS A 22 2.54 13.22 10.14
N MET A 23 3.42 12.52 9.44
CA MET A 23 3.55 12.60 8.00
C MET A 23 2.53 11.64 7.36
N HIS A 24 1.67 12.18 6.50
CA HIS A 24 0.71 11.39 5.74
C HIS A 24 1.35 10.96 4.44
N VAL A 25 1.47 9.64 4.23
CA VAL A 25 2.04 9.05 3.01
C VAL A 25 0.93 8.32 2.28
N THR A 26 0.71 8.69 1.02
CA THR A 26 -0.21 7.98 0.12
C THR A 26 0.62 7.24 -0.93
N LEU A 27 0.41 5.93 -1.06
CA LEU A 27 1.07 5.10 -2.06
C LEU A 27 0.03 4.69 -3.12
N ASP A 28 0.25 5.11 -4.36
CA ASP A 28 -0.57 4.67 -5.49
C ASP A 28 0.08 3.44 -6.15
N ILE A 29 -0.65 2.33 -6.15
CA ILE A 29 -0.16 1.05 -6.64
C ILE A 29 -1.11 0.42 -7.66
N ASP A 30 -0.55 -0.04 -8.77
CA ASP A 30 -1.19 -0.99 -9.67
C ASP A 30 -0.78 -2.40 -9.27
N ILE A 31 -1.77 -3.25 -9.04
CA ILE A 31 -1.57 -4.69 -8.85
C ILE A 31 -2.00 -5.36 -10.16
N PHE A 32 -1.06 -5.93 -10.90
CA PHE A 32 -1.33 -6.55 -12.21
C PHE A 32 -1.88 -7.97 -12.04
N GLU A 33 -3.03 -8.04 -11.41
CA GLU A 33 -3.80 -9.23 -11.14
C GLU A 33 -5.26 -8.98 -11.57
N LYS A 34 -5.97 -10.03 -12.00
CA LYS A 34 -7.40 -9.86 -12.28
C LYS A 34 -8.11 -9.48 -10.98
N PRO A 35 -8.98 -8.46 -10.95
CA PRO A 35 -9.70 -8.10 -9.74
C PRO A 35 -10.58 -9.28 -9.29
N GLN A 36 -10.17 -9.93 -8.22
CA GLN A 36 -10.86 -11.05 -7.58
C GLN A 36 -10.94 -10.78 -6.08
N LEU A 37 -11.89 -11.41 -5.40
CA LEU A 37 -12.09 -11.23 -3.96
C LEU A 37 -10.81 -11.49 -3.14
N ASP A 38 -9.98 -12.44 -3.59
CA ASP A 38 -8.71 -12.75 -2.95
C ASP A 38 -7.64 -11.67 -3.16
N ASN A 39 -7.74 -10.87 -4.23
CA ASN A 39 -6.86 -9.72 -4.48
C ASN A 39 -7.25 -8.51 -3.62
N MET A 40 -8.51 -8.40 -3.20
CA MET A 40 -8.92 -7.41 -2.17
C MET A 40 -8.29 -7.74 -0.80
N LYS A 41 -8.19 -9.03 -0.44
CA LYS A 41 -7.46 -9.46 0.77
C LYS A 41 -5.97 -9.12 0.72
N LEU A 42 -5.38 -8.98 -0.48
CA LEU A 42 -3.99 -8.55 -0.64
C LEU A 42 -3.81 -7.11 -0.16
N VAL A 43 -4.73 -6.21 -0.54
CA VAL A 43 -4.73 -4.80 -0.12
C VAL A 43 -4.87 -4.70 1.39
N GLU A 44 -5.77 -5.48 1.99
CA GLU A 44 -5.92 -5.55 3.45
C GLU A 44 -4.64 -6.04 4.16
N LYS A 45 -4.00 -7.10 3.63
CA LYS A 45 -2.73 -7.60 4.14
C LYS A 45 -1.61 -6.56 4.04
N LEU A 46 -1.56 -5.81 2.94
CA LEU A 46 -0.59 -4.74 2.75
C LEU A 46 -0.80 -3.64 3.79
N ALA A 47 -2.04 -3.18 3.98
CA ALA A 47 -2.39 -2.18 4.99
C ALA A 47 -2.00 -2.64 6.40
N ARG A 48 -2.27 -3.90 6.75
CA ARG A 48 -1.86 -4.46 8.05
C ARG A 48 -0.33 -4.47 8.21
N LYS A 49 0.41 -4.93 7.19
CA LYS A 49 1.87 -4.95 7.23
C LYS A 49 2.47 -3.55 7.39
N VAL A 50 1.92 -2.55 6.69
CA VAL A 50 2.36 -1.16 6.84
C VAL A 50 2.11 -0.66 8.27
N ASN A 51 0.96 -0.98 8.87
CA ASN A 51 0.68 -0.62 10.26
C ASN A 51 1.56 -1.35 11.29
N GLU A 52 2.07 -2.53 10.96
CA GLU A 52 2.97 -3.31 11.83
C GLU A 52 4.42 -2.81 11.78
N ILE A 53 4.81 -2.06 10.74
CA ILE A 53 6.12 -1.39 10.67
C ILE A 53 6.11 -0.26 11.71
N LYS A 54 6.61 -0.56 12.91
CA LYS A 54 7.00 0.45 13.88
C LYS A 54 8.31 1.07 13.41
N LEU A 55 8.29 2.39 13.20
CA LEU A 55 9.50 3.21 13.10
C LEU A 55 10.12 3.42 14.48
#